data_AF-A0A7C7EPB8-F1
#
_entry.id   AF-A0A7C7EPB8-F1
#
_cell.length_a   1.000
_cell.length_b   1.000
_cell.length_c   1.000
_cell.angle_alpha   90.00
_cell.angle_beta   90.00
_cell.angle_gamma   90.00
#
_symmetry.space_group_name_H-M   'P 1'
#
loop_
_entity.id
_entity.type
_entity.pdbx_description
1 polymer ?
#
loop_
_entity_poly.entity_id
_entity_poly.type
_entity_poly.pdbx_seq_one_letter_code
_entity_poly.pdbx_strand_id
1 'polypeptide(L)'
;MLKYGPTGALSEYNYKDGVFHGVHYGDFHDDSKAFFELVDKEEEFLLKSTQKRRILFDLYYTDLTKEVIDYLISHLLHISSRIYKIAFAAEPKELRKLKRAIKKHEPVPLGCCMFGPDQNEDKTWLVSDNY
;
A
#
# COMPACT_ATOMS: atom_id res chain seq x y z
N MET A 1 7.49 22.34 4.37
CA MET A 1 6.01 22.23 4.45
C MET A 1 5.68 20.76 4.50
N LEU A 2 4.99 20.29 5.55
CA LEU A 2 4.56 18.88 5.67
C LEU A 2 3.56 18.59 4.53
N LYS A 3 3.75 17.47 3.83
CA LYS A 3 2.81 17.00 2.80
C LYS A 3 1.92 15.93 3.41
N TYR A 4 0.62 16.13 3.29
CA TYR A 4 -0.38 15.15 3.73
C TYR A 4 -0.90 14.40 2.51
N GLY A 5 -1.07 13.08 2.65
CA GLY A 5 -1.77 12.26 1.68
C GLY A 5 -3.29 12.45 1.81
N PRO A 6 -4.08 11.96 0.83
CA PRO A 6 -5.54 11.93 0.86
C PRO A 6 -6.17 11.35 2.13
N THR A 7 -5.47 10.44 2.81
CA THR A 7 -5.88 9.85 4.10
C THR A 7 -5.73 10.80 5.29
N GLY A 8 -5.23 12.02 5.08
CA GLY A 8 -4.90 12.98 6.15
C GLY A 8 -3.62 12.61 6.92
N ALA A 9 -3.02 11.45 6.63
CA ALA A 9 -1.74 11.04 7.20
C ALA A 9 -0.58 11.82 6.56
N LEU A 10 0.54 11.91 7.30
CA LEU A 10 1.79 12.40 6.73
C LEU A 10 2.20 11.51 5.56
N SER A 11 2.36 12.11 4.39
CA SER A 11 2.87 11.42 3.19
C SER A 11 4.31 10.94 3.38
N GLU A 12 5.04 11.53 4.32
CA GLU A 12 6.38 11.08 4.70
C GLU A 12 6.38 10.82 6.21
N TYR A 13 6.45 9.54 6.56
CA TYR A 13 6.56 9.06 7.92
C TYR A 13 8.02 8.69 8.22
N ASN A 14 8.63 9.38 9.19
CA ASN A 14 9.99 9.10 9.65
C ASN A 14 9.96 7.95 10.66
N TYR A 15 10.76 6.91 10.42
CA TYR A 15 10.87 5.74 11.29
C TYR A 15 12.28 5.14 11.24
N LYS A 16 12.94 4.99 12.40
CA LYS A 16 14.30 4.41 12.54
C LYS A 16 15.26 4.88 11.43
N ASP A 17 15.46 6.20 11.34
CA ASP A 17 16.33 6.88 10.37
C ASP A 17 15.96 6.73 8.88
N GLY A 18 14.84 6.11 8.55
CA GLY A 18 14.30 6.05 7.20
C GLY A 18 12.93 6.70 7.06
N VAL A 19 12.45 6.75 5.81
CA VAL A 19 11.19 7.40 5.43
C VAL A 19 10.36 6.47 4.56
N PHE A 20 9.06 6.39 4.85
CA PHE A 20 8.09 5.75 3.98
C PHE A 20 6.79 6.56 3.90
N HIS A 21 5.97 6.25 2.90
CA HIS A 21 4.65 6.83 2.67
C HIS A 21 3.59 5.87 3.22
N GLY A 22 2.94 6.28 4.31
CA GLY A 22 1.88 5.50 4.94
C GLY A 22 0.53 5.81 4.31
N VAL A 23 -0.21 4.77 3.95
CA VAL A 23 -1.56 4.85 3.40
C VAL A 23 -2.50 4.03 4.27
N HIS A 24 -3.49 4.69 4.82
CA HIS A 24 -4.55 4.05 5.60
C HIS A 24 -5.73 3.71 4.68
N TYR A 25 -5.78 2.45 4.25
CA TYR A 25 -6.85 1.81 3.52
C TYR A 25 -7.64 0.82 4.40
N GLY A 26 -7.56 1.01 5.72
CA GLY A 26 -8.28 0.20 6.71
C GLY A 26 -9.67 0.76 7.03
N ASP A 27 -10.41 0.02 7.85
CA ASP A 27 -11.73 0.41 8.39
C ASP A 27 -12.84 0.64 7.35
N PHE A 28 -12.70 0.15 6.13
CA PHE A 28 -13.74 0.24 5.10
C PHE A 28 -14.78 -0.89 5.18
N HIS A 29 -14.48 -2.00 5.86
CA HIS A 29 -15.33 -3.18 5.93
C HIS A 29 -15.80 -3.62 4.53
N ASP A 30 -17.10 -3.54 4.26
CA ASP A 30 -17.74 -3.89 2.98
C ASP A 30 -18.01 -2.67 2.07
N ASP A 31 -17.62 -1.45 2.47
CA ASP A 31 -17.79 -0.23 1.67
C ASP A 31 -16.69 -0.08 0.60
N SER A 32 -16.81 -0.90 -0.45
CA SER A 32 -15.90 -0.87 -1.59
C SER A 32 -15.91 0.47 -2.33
N LYS A 33 -17.03 1.20 -2.29
CA LYS A 33 -17.14 2.50 -2.97
C LYS A 33 -16.26 3.55 -2.32
N ALA A 34 -16.37 3.71 -1.00
CA ALA A 34 -15.54 4.66 -0.27
C ALA A 34 -14.05 4.28 -0.36
N PHE A 35 -13.75 2.98 -0.37
CA PHE A 35 -12.40 2.48 -0.61
C PHE A 35 -11.86 2.91 -1.99
N PHE A 36 -12.62 2.71 -3.07
CA PHE A 36 -12.20 3.11 -4.43
C PHE A 36 -11.97 4.61 -4.55
N GLU A 37 -12.86 5.43 -4.00
CA GLU A 37 -12.71 6.89 -4.01
C GLU A 37 -11.43 7.35 -3.30
N LEU A 38 -11.00 6.65 -2.25
CA LEU A 38 -9.75 6.96 -1.55
C LEU A 38 -8.53 6.49 -2.36
N VAL A 39 -8.58 5.28 -2.93
CA VAL A 39 -7.52 4.74 -3.78
C VAL A 39 -7.25 5.66 -4.97
N ASP A 40 -8.30 6.19 -5.62
CA ASP A 40 -8.15 7.11 -6.76
C ASP A 40 -7.43 8.41 -6.36
N LYS A 41 -7.81 8.99 -5.21
CA LYS A 41 -7.14 10.20 -4.70
C LYS A 41 -5.67 9.93 -4.39
N GLU A 42 -5.37 8.76 -3.82
CA GLU A 42 -4.00 8.35 -3.49
C GLU A 42 -3.18 8.11 -4.76
N GLU A 43 -3.76 7.50 -5.79
CA GLU A 43 -3.16 7.36 -7.11
C GLU A 43 -2.78 8.73 -7.69
N GLU A 44 -3.73 9.65 -7.75
CA GLU A 44 -3.49 11.02 -8.22
C GLU A 44 -2.39 11.71 -7.41
N PHE A 45 -2.38 11.53 -6.09
CA PHE A 45 -1.37 12.11 -5.20
C PHE A 45 0.03 11.54 -5.51
N LEU A 46 0.16 10.22 -5.63
CA LEU A 46 1.44 9.54 -5.88
C LEU A 46 1.98 9.89 -7.28
N LEU A 47 1.10 10.03 -8.27
CA LEU A 47 1.49 10.32 -9.65
C LEU A 47 1.91 11.78 -9.90
N LYS A 48 1.58 12.72 -8.99
CA LYS A 48 2.06 14.13 -9.04
C LYS A 48 3.57 14.29 -8.91
N SER A 49 4.28 13.26 -8.44
CA SER A 49 5.73 13.25 -8.31
C SER A 49 6.34 12.11 -9.12
N THR A 50 7.55 12.29 -9.63
CA THR A 50 8.35 11.23 -10.25
C THR A 50 9.12 10.38 -9.23
N GLN A 51 9.12 10.79 -7.96
CA GLN A 51 9.86 10.13 -6.89
C GLN A 51 9.34 8.72 -6.64
N LYS A 52 10.26 7.75 -6.53
CA LYS A 52 9.97 6.41 -6.03
C LYS A 52 9.87 6.43 -4.51
N ARG A 53 8.89 5.72 -3.96
CA ARG A 53 8.54 5.71 -2.54
C ARG A 53 8.57 4.30 -1.97
N ARG A 54 8.97 4.20 -0.71
CA ARG A 54 8.65 3.07 0.16
C ARG A 54 7.21 3.29 0.64
N ILE A 55 6.32 2.33 0.50
CA ILE A 55 4.89 2.52 0.75
C ILE A 55 4.37 1.47 1.73
N LEU A 56 3.59 1.88 2.73
CA LEU A 56 2.84 0.99 3.61
C LEU A 56 1.36 1.12 3.29
N PHE A 57 0.72 0.05 2.84
CA PHE A 57 -0.72 -0.05 2.73
C PHE A 57 -1.26 -0.77 3.98
N ASP A 58 -1.91 -0.01 4.84
CA ASP A 58 -2.66 -0.53 5.97
C ASP A 58 -4.09 -0.88 5.51
N LEU A 59 -4.45 -2.15 5.55
CA LEU A 59 -5.70 -2.73 5.02
C LEU A 59 -6.50 -3.45 6.12
N TYR A 60 -6.19 -3.21 7.41
CA TYR A 60 -6.95 -3.83 8.49
C TYR A 60 -8.42 -3.43 8.46
N TYR A 61 -9.30 -4.37 8.79
CA TYR A 61 -10.76 -4.15 8.80
C TYR A 61 -11.37 -3.76 7.44
N THR A 62 -10.68 -4.02 6.33
CA THR A 62 -11.23 -3.90 4.96
C THR A 62 -11.38 -5.27 4.32
N ASP A 63 -12.57 -5.59 3.79
CA ASP A 63 -12.81 -6.87 3.13
C ASP A 63 -12.26 -6.86 1.70
N LEU A 64 -11.18 -7.63 1.46
CA LEU A 64 -10.62 -7.79 0.11
C LEU A 64 -11.45 -8.82 -0.68
N THR A 65 -12.62 -8.38 -1.13
CA THR A 65 -13.44 -9.09 -2.11
C THR A 65 -12.68 -9.19 -3.44
N LYS A 66 -13.19 -10.00 -4.38
CA LYS A 66 -12.58 -10.09 -5.71
C LYS A 66 -12.52 -8.72 -6.41
N GLU A 67 -13.59 -7.94 -6.29
CA GLU A 67 -13.67 -6.60 -6.88
C GLU A 67 -12.62 -5.66 -6.29
N VAL A 68 -12.49 -5.63 -4.96
CA VAL A 68 -11.50 -4.81 -4.26
C VAL A 68 -10.07 -5.21 -4.63
N ILE A 69 -9.80 -6.51 -4.75
CA ILE A 69 -8.49 -7.01 -5.20
C ILE A 69 -8.20 -6.58 -6.64
N ASP A 70 -9.15 -6.77 -7.56
CA ASP A 70 -8.96 -6.38 -8.96
C ASP A 70 -8.68 -4.87 -9.07
N TYR A 71 -9.37 -4.05 -8.27
CA TYR A 71 -9.13 -2.61 -8.19
C TYR A 71 -7.74 -2.28 -7.65
N LEU A 72 -7.33 -2.89 -6.54
CA LEU A 72 -6.00 -2.73 -5.96
C LEU A 72 -4.89 -3.14 -6.92
N ILE A 73 -5.09 -4.21 -7.70
CA ILE A 73 -4.11 -4.65 -8.71
C ILE A 73 -4.01 -3.61 -9.83
N SER A 74 -5.13 -3.05 -10.30
CA SER A 74 -5.14 -1.96 -11.29
C SER A 74 -4.39 -0.73 -10.75
N HIS A 75 -4.68 -0.34 -9.52
CA HIS A 75 -3.99 0.76 -8.85
C HIS A 75 -2.47 0.53 -8.79
N LEU A 76 -2.04 -0.65 -8.32
CA LEU A 76 -0.62 -1.01 -8.24
C LEU A 76 0.06 -0.97 -9.61
N LEU A 77 -0.62 -1.37 -10.70
CA LEU A 77 -0.08 -1.24 -12.06
C LEU A 77 0.17 0.21 -12.42
N HIS A 78 -0.78 1.10 -12.15
CA HIS A 78 -0.68 2.53 -12.48
C HIS A 78 0.44 3.21 -11.69
N ILE A 79 0.53 2.94 -10.38
CA ILE A 79 1.56 3.54 -9.53
C ILE A 79 2.89 2.77 -9.52
N SER A 80 3.02 1.67 -10.27
CA SER A 80 4.19 0.78 -10.26
C SER A 80 5.53 1.52 -10.44
N SER A 81 5.56 2.52 -11.33
CA SER A 81 6.75 3.36 -11.58
C SER A 81 7.16 4.24 -10.39
N ARG A 82 6.30 4.39 -9.39
CA ARG A 82 6.49 5.15 -8.14
C ARG A 82 6.82 4.25 -6.95
N ILE A 83 6.82 2.92 -7.10
CA ILE A 83 7.09 1.99 -6.01
C ILE A 83 8.59 1.64 -5.98
N TYR A 84 9.23 1.87 -4.84
CA TYR A 84 10.56 1.32 -4.51
C TYR A 84 10.43 0.00 -3.75
N LYS A 85 9.65 0.02 -2.66
CA LYS A 85 9.25 -1.13 -1.83
C LYS A 85 7.83 -0.89 -1.35
N ILE A 86 7.04 -1.95 -1.18
CA ILE A 86 5.68 -1.87 -0.66
C ILE A 86 5.45 -2.94 0.40
N ALA A 87 4.84 -2.56 1.52
CA ALA A 87 4.36 -3.49 2.52
C ALA A 87 2.84 -3.41 2.59
N PHE A 88 2.22 -4.58 2.72
CA PHE A 88 0.78 -4.72 2.91
C PHE A 88 0.55 -5.26 4.31
N ALA A 89 -0.10 -4.46 5.15
CA ALA A 89 -0.49 -4.83 6.51
C ALA A 89 -1.98 -5.16 6.50
N ALA A 90 -2.34 -6.41 6.80
CA ALA A 90 -3.73 -6.86 6.80
C ALA A 90 -3.89 -8.15 7.61
N GLU A 91 -5.15 -8.60 7.74
CA GLU A 91 -5.44 -9.93 8.27
C GLU A 91 -4.78 -11.05 7.44
N PRO A 92 -4.25 -12.14 8.04
CA PRO A 92 -3.54 -13.19 7.31
C PRO A 92 -4.34 -13.83 6.16
N LYS A 93 -5.67 -13.90 6.29
CA LYS A 93 -6.55 -14.37 5.20
C LYS A 93 -6.49 -13.45 3.99
N GLU A 94 -6.47 -12.14 4.20
CA GLU A 94 -6.47 -11.11 3.16
C GLU A 94 -5.09 -10.99 2.51
N LEU A 95 -4.02 -11.03 3.31
CA LEU A 95 -2.64 -11.09 2.81
C LEU A 95 -2.42 -12.26 1.84
N ARG A 96 -2.99 -13.44 2.14
CA ARG A 96 -2.91 -14.60 1.23
C ARG A 96 -3.61 -14.37 -0.09
N LYS A 97 -4.78 -13.71 -0.09
CA LYS A 97 -5.50 -13.39 -1.34
C LYS A 97 -4.70 -12.39 -2.17
N LEU A 98 -4.21 -11.32 -1.53
CA LEU A 98 -3.44 -10.27 -2.19
C LEU A 98 -2.13 -10.79 -2.77
N LYS A 99 -1.37 -11.59 -2.01
CA LYS A 99 -0.12 -12.21 -2.49
C LYS A 99 -0.36 -13.10 -3.71
N ARG A 100 -1.47 -13.87 -3.74
CA ARG A 100 -1.84 -14.68 -4.91
C ARG A 100 -2.18 -13.81 -6.12
N ALA A 101 -2.92 -12.72 -5.92
CA ALA A 101 -3.28 -11.79 -6.99
C ALA A 101 -2.04 -11.09 -7.56
N ILE A 102 -1.16 -10.56 -6.70
CA ILE A 102 0.09 -9.92 -7.12
C ILE A 102 0.99 -10.91 -7.86
N LYS A 103 1.11 -12.16 -7.37
CA LYS A 103 1.87 -13.20 -8.07
C LYS A 103 1.29 -13.53 -9.46
N LYS A 104 -0.03 -13.49 -9.60
CA LYS A 104 -0.71 -13.84 -10.85
C LYS A 104 -0.64 -12.74 -11.90
N HIS A 105 -0.80 -11.49 -11.47
CA HIS A 105 -0.93 -10.33 -12.36
C HIS A 105 0.36 -9.52 -12.49
N GLU A 106 1.33 -9.77 -11.60
CA GLU A 106 2.65 -9.15 -11.58
C GLU A 106 2.65 -7.61 -11.70
N PRO A 107 1.80 -6.89 -10.94
CA PRO A 107 1.77 -5.42 -11.02
C PRO A 107 3.07 -4.78 -10.53
N VAL A 108 3.77 -5.48 -9.64
CA VAL A 108 5.09 -5.15 -9.11
C VAL A 108 5.86 -6.45 -8.84
N PRO A 109 7.21 -6.42 -8.85
CA PRO A 109 8.01 -7.59 -8.50
C PRO A 109 7.74 -8.06 -7.06
N LEU A 110 7.59 -9.37 -6.86
CA LEU A 110 7.36 -9.94 -5.53
C LEU A 110 8.48 -9.65 -4.53
N GLY A 111 9.73 -9.53 -4.99
CA GLY A 111 10.86 -9.15 -4.13
C GLY A 111 10.78 -7.71 -3.60
N CYS A 112 9.90 -6.88 -4.17
CA CYS A 112 9.63 -5.53 -3.67
C CYS A 112 8.45 -5.49 -2.68
N CYS A 113 7.87 -6.64 -2.31
CA CYS A 113 6.65 -6.73 -1.53
C CYS A 113 6.88 -7.43 -0.17
N MET A 114 6.43 -6.80 0.91
CA MET A 114 6.25 -7.43 2.22
C MET A 114 4.75 -7.66 2.48
N PHE A 115 4.43 -8.79 3.10
CA PHE A 115 3.07 -9.15 3.52
C PHE A 115 3.12 -9.58 4.98
N GLY A 116 2.82 -8.66 5.90
CA GLY A 116 2.97 -8.87 7.33
C GLY A 116 1.69 -8.56 8.10
N PRO A 117 1.38 -9.34 9.16
CA PRO A 117 0.33 -8.98 10.11
C PRO A 117 0.87 -8.13 11.28
N ASP A 118 2.14 -7.69 11.24
CA ASP A 118 2.74 -6.81 12.24
C ASP A 118 3.27 -5.56 11.54
N GLN A 119 2.56 -4.44 11.72
CA GLN A 119 2.96 -3.17 11.14
C GLN A 119 4.36 -2.71 11.59
N ASN A 120 4.85 -3.09 12.78
CA ASN A 120 6.18 -2.68 13.23
C ASN A 120 7.29 -3.43 12.48
N GLU A 121 7.07 -4.71 12.17
CA GLU A 121 7.97 -5.48 11.31
C GLU A 121 7.94 -4.93 9.89
N ASP A 122 6.76 -4.64 9.35
CA ASP A 122 6.57 -4.06 8.01
C ASP A 122 7.27 -2.70 7.88
N LYS A 123 7.09 -1.81 8.85
CA LYS A 123 7.76 -0.51 8.92
C LYS A 123 9.27 -0.67 9.00
N THR A 124 9.76 -1.61 9.81
CA THR A 124 11.19 -1.89 9.95
C THR A 124 11.78 -2.42 8.64
N TRP A 125 11.08 -3.33 7.96
CA TRP A 125 11.50 -3.81 6.65
C TRP A 125 11.49 -2.69 5.61
N LEU A 126 10.44 -1.87 5.55
CA LEU A 126 10.33 -0.78 4.57
C LEU A 126 11.53 0.16 4.59
N VAL A 127 11.95 0.59 5.79
CA VAL A 127 13.06 1.53 5.95
C VAL A 127 14.45 0.88 5.82
N SER A 128 14.53 -0.45 5.86
CA SER A 128 15.77 -1.17 5.59
C SER A 128 16.11 -1.22 4.09
N ASP A 129 17.39 -1.41 3.78
CA ASP A 129 17.89 -1.60 2.41
C ASP A 129 17.76 -3.06 1.92
N ASN A 130 17.25 -3.96 2.75
CA ASN A 130 17.07 -5.37 2.40
C ASN A 130 15.89 -5.52 1.42
N TYR A 131 16.05 -6.35 0.39
CA TYR A 131 14.98 -6.81 -0.49
C TYR A 131 14.55 -8.22 -0.10
#